data_AF-A0A6C0KG90-F1
#
_entry.id   AF-A0A6C0KG90-F1
#
_cell.length_a   1.000
_cell.length_b   1.000
_cell.length_c   1.000
_cell.angle_alpha   90.00
_cell.angle_beta   90.00
_cell.angle_gamma   90.00
#
_symmetry.space_group_name_H-M   'P 1'
#
loop_
_entity.id
_entity.type
_entity.pdbx_description
1 polymer ?
#
loop_
_entity_poly.entity_id
_entity_poly.type
_entity_poly.pdbx_seq_one_letter_code
_entity_poly.pdbx_strand_id
1 'polypeptide(L)'
;MSTVDISYCTIVQQRKLQMLFNHPVNRYNPVSPYVQYPNISKMQFDMRRKAEILQYSAAKSNTKTNNFTKAEKWAQLINGTVQTNPYNDIVVKNVEYVMSSDDTKYSKIPVITEQVIKYPDTYITSTDVNGNIMNTVIKRSIPACDIDAIPIPTSASDVPGPVIHLIKDNTIPLYNYATRTNSYGIQNEEDARDIKYSTINNIFCKDGVETNLFSLYIVNNNDEYARIFNFNTPLSLYFQSDVSNSLSAYEISFQNISLTLSNISLNIYYNDSKVLLPHIPSINIPISNTASYDISLNKTAGNSPSYTRYSGQLYIGMLNISNIYLFTQPGYVYTVKLQCNMNYSAPNNAIYTSYFTNIQSGVVCNTTSISKTETNCKINTNPSIQQNTGFSLY
;
A
#
# COMPACT_ATOMS: atom_id res chain seq x y z
N MET A 1 32.63 -27.66 4.33
CA MET A 1 32.40 -26.34 4.96
C MET A 1 33.76 -25.73 5.25
N SER A 2 34.28 -24.87 4.37
CA SER A 2 35.47 -24.07 4.68
C SER A 2 35.03 -22.90 5.56
N THR A 3 35.42 -22.89 6.83
CA THR A 3 35.28 -21.73 7.70
C THR A 3 36.33 -20.70 7.28
N VAL A 4 35.98 -19.89 6.27
CA VAL A 4 36.71 -18.65 6.03
C VAL A 4 36.33 -17.72 7.17
N ASP A 5 37.29 -17.39 8.01
CA ASP A 5 37.12 -16.49 9.16
C ASP A 5 36.96 -15.06 8.62
N ILE A 6 35.74 -14.73 8.18
CA ILE A 6 35.41 -13.42 7.62
C ILE A 6 35.32 -12.43 8.78
N SER A 7 36.08 -11.34 8.71
CA SER A 7 36.10 -10.34 9.78
C SER A 7 34.70 -9.78 10.06
N TYR A 8 34.39 -9.53 11.32
CA TYR A 8 33.10 -8.97 11.73
C TYR A 8 32.79 -7.63 11.03
N CYS A 9 33.81 -6.79 10.80
CA CYS A 9 33.67 -5.52 10.09
C CYS A 9 33.17 -5.72 8.65
N THR A 10 33.68 -6.74 7.96
CA THR A 10 33.26 -7.12 6.61
C THR A 10 31.77 -7.50 6.58
N ILE A 11 31.30 -8.25 7.58
CA ILE A 11 29.89 -8.67 7.69
C ILE A 11 28.98 -7.45 7.93
N VAL A 12 29.36 -6.56 8.85
CA VAL A 12 28.58 -5.35 9.18
C VAL A 12 28.47 -4.42 7.98
N GLN A 13 29.56 -4.27 7.23
CA GLN A 13 29.58 -3.44 6.03
C GLN A 13 28.67 -3.98 4.93
N GLN A 14 28.71 -5.29 4.64
CA GLN A 14 27.78 -5.92 3.69
C GLN A 14 26.33 -5.71 4.14
N ARG A 15 26.01 -5.90 5.42
CA ARG A 15 24.66 -5.64 5.95
C ARG A 15 24.23 -4.19 5.74
N LYS A 16 25.10 -3.22 6.01
CA LYS A 16 24.79 -1.79 5.79
C LYS A 16 24.48 -1.51 4.31
N LEU A 17 25.23 -2.08 3.39
CA LEU A 17 24.98 -1.93 1.95
C LEU A 17 23.70 -2.65 1.51
N GLN A 18 23.41 -3.83 2.07
CA GLN A 18 22.16 -4.56 1.82
C GLN A 18 20.91 -3.77 2.24
N MET A 19 21.01 -2.93 3.28
CA MET A 19 19.89 -2.08 3.70
C MET A 19 19.44 -1.08 2.61
N LEU A 20 20.29 -0.76 1.63
CA LEU A 20 19.89 0.06 0.46
C LEU A 20 18.86 -0.65 -0.43
N PHE A 21 18.73 -1.97 -0.31
CA PHE A 21 17.90 -2.83 -1.15
C PHE A 21 16.67 -3.40 -0.41
N ASN A 22 16.38 -2.90 0.79
CA ASN A 22 15.24 -3.33 1.58
C ASN A 22 13.92 -2.92 0.91
N HIS A 23 13.14 -3.91 0.48
CA HIS A 23 11.74 -3.68 0.12
C HIS A 23 10.88 -3.64 1.40
N PRO A 24 10.00 -2.65 1.57
CA PRO A 24 9.06 -2.65 2.67
C PRO A 24 8.15 -3.87 2.57
N VAL A 25 7.85 -4.50 3.70
CA VAL A 25 6.86 -5.59 3.76
C VAL A 25 5.47 -5.07 3.41
N ASN A 26 4.64 -5.93 2.81
CA ASN A 26 3.25 -5.59 2.53
C ASN A 26 2.54 -5.23 3.85
N ARG A 27 1.92 -4.05 3.89
CA ARG A 27 1.10 -3.64 5.04
C ARG A 27 -0.33 -4.14 4.84
N TYR A 28 -0.87 -4.79 5.86
CA TYR A 28 -2.29 -5.11 5.90
C TYR A 28 -3.10 -3.83 6.04
N ASN A 29 -3.76 -3.42 4.95
CA ASN A 29 -4.67 -2.27 4.91
C ASN A 29 -6.10 -2.79 4.67
N PRO A 30 -6.83 -3.21 5.72
CA PRO A 30 -8.20 -3.66 5.55
C PRO A 30 -9.07 -2.49 5.08
N VAL A 31 -9.93 -2.76 4.09
CA VAL A 31 -10.95 -1.79 3.68
C VAL A 31 -11.93 -1.64 4.84
N SER A 32 -12.14 -0.40 5.26
CA SER A 32 -13.09 -0.08 6.32
C SER A 32 -14.49 -0.57 5.91
N PRO A 33 -15.25 -1.20 6.83
CA PRO A 33 -16.61 -1.68 6.54
C PRO A 33 -17.55 -0.55 6.13
N TYR A 34 -17.27 0.68 6.58
CA TYR A 34 -18.04 1.88 6.21
C TYR A 34 -17.85 2.30 4.76
N VAL A 35 -16.77 1.84 4.11
CA VAL A 35 -16.54 2.05 2.66
C VAL A 35 -17.19 0.93 1.86
N GLN A 36 -17.25 -0.30 2.41
CA GLN A 36 -17.88 -1.45 1.77
C GLN A 36 -19.42 -1.37 1.77
N TYR A 37 -20.01 -0.75 2.81
CA TYR A 37 -21.46 -0.63 2.98
C TYR A 37 -21.86 0.83 3.27
N PRO A 38 -21.86 1.71 2.26
CA PRO A 38 -22.05 3.15 2.45
C PRO A 38 -23.45 3.54 2.98
N ASN A 39 -24.44 2.67 2.80
CA ASN A 39 -25.82 2.92 3.22
C ASN A 39 -26.13 2.46 4.66
N ILE A 40 -25.14 1.91 5.37
CA ILE A 40 -25.32 1.36 6.71
C ILE A 40 -24.55 2.23 7.72
N SER A 41 -25.27 2.77 8.68
CA SER A 41 -24.69 3.59 9.74
C SER A 41 -23.84 2.77 10.71
N LYS A 42 -22.88 3.42 11.36
CA LYS A 42 -22.12 2.83 12.46
C LYS A 42 -23.02 2.23 13.55
N MET A 43 -24.10 2.95 13.89
CA MET A 43 -25.06 2.49 14.89
C MET A 43 -25.73 1.18 14.50
N GLN A 44 -26.09 1.02 13.23
CA GLN A 44 -26.69 -0.21 12.69
C GLN A 44 -25.73 -1.41 12.77
N PHE A 45 -24.46 -1.22 12.42
CA PHE A 45 -23.43 -2.26 12.58
C PHE A 45 -23.22 -2.63 14.06
N ASP A 46 -23.16 -1.65 14.94
CA ASP A 46 -22.97 -1.86 16.37
C ASP A 46 -24.19 -2.57 16.99
N MET A 47 -25.41 -2.20 16.59
CA MET A 47 -26.65 -2.88 16.99
C MET A 47 -26.66 -4.34 16.52
N ARG A 48 -26.34 -4.59 15.23
CA ARG A 48 -26.31 -5.93 14.65
C ARG A 48 -25.30 -6.83 15.35
N ARG A 49 -24.08 -6.33 15.58
CA ARG A 49 -23.00 -7.08 16.24
C ARG A 49 -23.34 -7.37 17.70
N LYS A 50 -23.89 -6.40 18.42
CA LYS A 50 -24.28 -6.58 19.83
C LYS A 50 -25.44 -7.56 19.96
N ALA A 51 -26.45 -7.48 19.10
CA ALA A 51 -27.55 -8.45 19.06
C ALA A 51 -27.05 -9.87 18.76
N GLU A 52 -26.12 -10.02 17.81
CA GLU A 52 -25.49 -11.31 17.47
C GLU A 52 -24.72 -11.90 18.66
N ILE A 53 -23.89 -11.11 19.35
CA ILE A 53 -23.12 -11.56 20.53
C ILE A 53 -24.05 -12.06 21.64
N LEU A 54 -25.18 -11.39 21.86
CA LEU A 54 -26.15 -11.77 22.89
C LEU A 54 -26.91 -13.07 22.57
N GLN A 55 -26.98 -13.46 21.29
CA GLN A 55 -27.62 -14.70 20.87
C GLN A 55 -26.81 -15.94 21.23
N TYR A 56 -25.47 -15.85 21.20
CA TYR A 56 -24.62 -16.98 21.58
C TYR A 56 -24.51 -17.08 23.11
N SER A 57 -25.11 -18.13 23.67
CA SER A 57 -25.07 -18.49 25.10
C SER A 57 -23.65 -18.61 25.70
N ALA A 58 -22.64 -18.74 24.82
CA ALA A 58 -21.22 -18.73 25.16
C ALA A 58 -20.74 -17.38 25.76
N ALA A 59 -21.37 -16.25 25.42
CA ALA A 59 -21.02 -14.95 26.01
C ALA A 59 -21.55 -14.77 27.45
N LYS A 60 -22.55 -15.58 27.85
CA LYS A 60 -23.11 -15.61 29.22
C LYS A 60 -22.49 -16.70 30.12
N SER A 61 -21.58 -17.53 29.60
CA SER A 61 -21.08 -18.73 30.31
C SER A 61 -19.66 -18.59 30.86
N ASN A 62 -19.23 -17.37 31.14
CA ASN A 62 -18.17 -17.14 32.12
C ASN A 62 -18.80 -16.48 33.35
N THR A 63 -19.19 -17.33 34.31
CA THR A 63 -19.62 -17.05 35.70
C THR A 63 -21.11 -16.72 35.98
N LYS A 64 -21.79 -17.76 36.48
CA LYS A 64 -23.00 -17.76 37.35
C LYS A 64 -24.26 -17.02 36.87
N THR A 65 -25.24 -17.80 36.38
CA THR A 65 -26.67 -17.47 36.61
C THR A 65 -27.43 -18.76 36.95
N ASN A 66 -28.21 -18.67 38.03
CA ASN A 66 -28.86 -19.77 38.73
C ASN A 66 -29.99 -20.37 37.88
N ASN A 67 -29.69 -21.39 37.08
CA ASN A 67 -30.74 -22.17 36.44
C ASN A 67 -31.49 -22.95 37.51
N PHE A 68 -32.82 -22.82 37.55
CA PHE A 68 -33.65 -23.63 38.44
C PHE A 68 -33.31 -25.11 38.29
N THR A 69 -33.00 -25.73 39.43
CA THR A 69 -32.78 -27.17 39.55
C THR A 69 -34.04 -27.92 39.12
N LYS A 70 -33.91 -29.21 38.79
CA LYS A 70 -35.07 -30.05 38.43
C LYS A 70 -36.15 -30.04 39.53
N ALA A 71 -35.72 -29.94 40.80
CA ALA A 71 -36.61 -29.85 41.95
C ALA A 71 -37.36 -28.50 42.00
N GLU A 72 -36.71 -27.38 41.70
CA GLU A 72 -37.35 -26.06 41.66
C GLU A 72 -38.30 -25.92 40.47
N LYS A 73 -37.95 -26.49 39.31
CA LYS A 73 -38.85 -26.59 38.15
C LYS A 73 -40.07 -27.44 38.45
N TRP A 74 -39.89 -28.55 39.17
CA TRP A 74 -40.98 -29.40 39.64
C TRP A 74 -41.87 -28.67 40.66
N ALA A 75 -41.28 -27.95 41.61
CA ALA A 75 -42.02 -27.14 42.58
C ALA A 75 -42.84 -26.04 41.89
N GLN A 76 -42.31 -25.37 40.86
CA GLN A 76 -43.07 -24.42 40.05
C GLN A 76 -44.22 -25.07 39.28
N LEU A 77 -44.01 -26.26 38.70
CA LEU A 77 -45.04 -27.01 37.98
C LEU A 77 -46.18 -27.44 38.92
N ILE A 78 -45.85 -27.88 40.14
CA ILE A 78 -46.81 -28.38 41.12
C ILE A 78 -47.53 -27.25 41.87
N ASN A 79 -46.86 -26.12 42.13
CA ASN A 79 -47.44 -25.00 42.91
C ASN A 79 -48.38 -24.09 42.10
N GLY A 80 -48.55 -24.34 40.79
CA GLY A 80 -49.75 -24.00 40.00
C GLY A 80 -50.25 -22.55 40.03
N THR A 81 -49.45 -21.56 40.44
CA THR A 81 -49.99 -20.24 40.81
C THR A 81 -50.18 -19.29 39.63
N VAL A 82 -49.73 -19.65 38.42
CA VAL A 82 -50.04 -18.90 37.18
C VAL A 82 -50.04 -19.83 35.95
N GLN A 83 -51.01 -20.73 35.85
CA GLN A 83 -51.48 -21.20 34.53
C GLN A 83 -52.78 -20.49 34.21
N THR A 84 -52.72 -19.16 34.07
CA THR A 84 -53.77 -18.45 33.34
C THR A 84 -53.54 -18.78 31.87
N ASN A 85 -54.43 -19.53 31.23
CA ASN A 85 -54.48 -19.53 29.77
C ASN A 85 -54.65 -18.06 29.36
N PRO A 86 -53.71 -17.46 28.60
CA PRO A 86 -53.77 -16.04 28.26
C PRO A 86 -54.94 -15.70 27.32
N TYR A 87 -55.64 -16.73 26.82
CA TYR A 87 -56.79 -16.62 25.95
C TYR A 87 -57.94 -17.40 26.57
N ASN A 88 -58.98 -16.70 27.01
CA ASN A 88 -60.24 -17.34 27.41
C ASN A 88 -60.93 -17.83 26.14
N ASP A 89 -61.09 -19.15 26.01
CA ASP A 89 -61.94 -19.74 24.98
C ASP A 89 -63.38 -19.23 25.19
N ILE A 90 -63.96 -18.61 24.16
CA ILE A 90 -65.33 -18.12 24.23
C ILE A 90 -66.25 -19.28 23.82
N VAL A 91 -67.10 -19.74 24.74
CA VAL A 91 -68.11 -20.76 24.46
C VAL A 91 -69.44 -20.06 24.14
N VAL A 92 -69.90 -20.24 22.91
CA VAL A 92 -71.20 -19.70 22.44
C VAL A 92 -72.19 -20.84 22.27
N LYS A 93 -73.49 -20.56 22.50
CA LYS A 93 -74.56 -21.55 22.38
C LYS A 93 -75.43 -21.24 21.18
N ASN A 94 -75.64 -22.23 20.31
CA ASN A 94 -76.61 -22.18 19.24
C ASN A 94 -77.92 -22.81 19.75
N VAL A 95 -79.04 -22.22 19.37
CA VAL A 95 -80.39 -22.61 19.81
C VAL A 95 -81.23 -22.86 18.57
N GLU A 96 -81.78 -24.07 18.44
CA GLU A 96 -82.61 -24.45 17.31
C GLU A 96 -83.93 -25.07 17.79
N TYR A 97 -85.05 -24.51 17.34
CA TYR A 97 -86.42 -24.96 17.55
C TYR A 97 -86.87 -25.80 16.36
N VAL A 98 -86.86 -27.13 16.54
CA VAL A 98 -87.28 -28.06 15.48
C VAL A 98 -88.80 -28.12 15.41
N MET A 99 -89.37 -28.21 14.20
CA MET A 99 -90.82 -28.34 14.01
C MET A 99 -91.36 -29.61 14.68
N SER A 100 -92.45 -29.48 15.42
CA SER A 100 -93.18 -30.62 15.97
C SER A 100 -94.00 -31.28 14.85
N SER A 101 -94.24 -32.59 14.93
CA SER A 101 -95.00 -33.36 13.93
C SER A 101 -96.47 -32.96 13.72
N ASP A 102 -96.94 -31.88 14.36
CA ASP A 102 -98.18 -31.17 14.06
C ASP A 102 -97.83 -29.81 13.44
N ASP A 103 -97.98 -29.72 12.13
CA ASP A 103 -97.35 -28.78 11.18
C ASP A 103 -97.85 -27.32 11.27
N THR A 104 -98.09 -26.78 12.47
CA THR A 104 -98.35 -25.34 12.70
C THR A 104 -97.78 -24.79 14.02
N LYS A 105 -97.00 -25.57 14.80
CA LYS A 105 -96.35 -25.09 16.03
C LYS A 105 -94.95 -25.69 16.21
N TYR A 106 -93.95 -24.83 16.36
CA TYR A 106 -92.59 -25.22 16.76
C TYR A 106 -92.59 -25.89 18.14
N SER A 107 -91.68 -26.85 18.35
CA SER A 107 -91.52 -27.51 19.66
C SER A 107 -91.17 -26.48 20.75
N LYS A 108 -91.81 -26.58 21.93
CA LYS A 108 -91.55 -25.69 23.08
C LYS A 108 -90.17 -25.89 23.73
N ILE A 109 -89.41 -26.90 23.28
CA ILE A 109 -88.13 -27.29 23.87
C ILE A 109 -87.05 -27.14 22.79
N PRO A 110 -86.14 -26.14 22.88
CA PRO A 110 -85.08 -25.98 21.90
C PRO A 110 -83.96 -27.01 22.09
N VAL A 111 -83.30 -27.36 20.98
CA VAL A 111 -82.02 -28.07 20.99
C VAL A 111 -80.91 -27.02 21.14
N ILE A 112 -80.04 -27.21 22.13
CA ILE A 112 -78.91 -26.30 22.41
C ILE A 112 -77.61 -27.03 22.09
N THR A 113 -76.78 -26.43 21.23
CA THR A 113 -75.42 -26.93 20.94
C THR A 113 -74.38 -25.88 21.32
N GLU A 114 -73.24 -26.31 21.84
CA GLU A 114 -72.15 -25.41 22.24
C GLU A 114 -71.04 -25.42 21.19
N GLN A 115 -70.48 -24.25 20.89
CA GLN A 115 -69.36 -24.06 19.98
C GLN A 115 -68.26 -23.24 20.66
N VAL A 116 -67.03 -23.72 20.59
CA VAL A 116 -65.86 -23.08 21.21
C VAL A 116 -65.11 -22.24 20.18
N ILE A 117 -64.83 -20.99 20.51
CA ILE A 117 -64.12 -20.04 19.65
C ILE A 117 -62.76 -19.76 20.26
N LYS A 118 -61.72 -20.11 19.49
CA LYS A 118 -60.32 -19.93 19.87
C LYS A 118 -59.82 -18.60 19.34
N TYR A 119 -58.99 -17.92 20.13
CA TYR A 119 -58.29 -16.72 19.67
C TYR A 119 -57.39 -17.05 18.45
N PRO A 120 -57.32 -16.19 17.40
CA PRO A 120 -57.89 -14.85 17.25
C PRO A 120 -59.25 -14.80 16.54
N ASP A 121 -59.93 -15.93 16.39
CA ASP A 121 -61.19 -16.02 15.66
C ASP A 121 -62.31 -15.27 16.41
N THR A 122 -63.28 -14.75 15.66
CA THR A 122 -64.45 -14.02 16.21
C THR A 122 -65.74 -14.67 15.72
N TYR A 123 -66.90 -14.28 16.24
CA TYR A 123 -68.19 -14.79 15.76
C TYR A 123 -69.21 -13.69 15.51
N ILE A 124 -70.16 -14.01 14.64
CA ILE A 124 -71.39 -13.25 14.46
C ILE A 124 -72.56 -14.12 14.88
N THR A 125 -73.47 -13.56 15.67
CA THR A 125 -74.74 -14.19 16.07
C THR A 125 -75.87 -13.70 15.18
N SER A 126 -76.64 -14.62 14.60
CA SER A 126 -77.86 -14.29 13.84
C SER A 126 -79.07 -14.96 14.47
N THR A 127 -80.19 -14.25 14.52
CA THR A 127 -81.49 -14.79 14.99
C THR A 127 -82.49 -14.78 13.85
N ASP A 128 -83.18 -15.90 13.62
CA ASP A 128 -84.25 -15.98 12.62
C ASP A 128 -85.62 -15.57 13.18
N VAL A 129 -86.63 -15.47 12.30
CA VAL A 129 -88.01 -15.11 12.66
C VAL A 129 -88.70 -16.15 13.56
N ASN A 130 -88.13 -17.35 13.69
CA ASN A 130 -88.62 -18.43 14.52
C ASN A 130 -87.91 -18.49 15.89
N GLY A 131 -86.95 -17.59 16.14
CA GLY A 131 -86.19 -17.50 17.39
C GLY A 131 -84.93 -18.37 17.44
N ASN A 132 -84.54 -19.02 16.35
CA ASN A 132 -83.30 -19.81 16.27
C ASN A 132 -82.10 -18.89 16.31
N ILE A 133 -81.09 -19.20 17.13
CA ILE A 133 -79.85 -18.44 17.28
C ILE A 133 -78.69 -19.27 16.76
N MET A 134 -77.99 -18.76 15.74
CA MET A 134 -76.82 -19.41 15.14
C MET A 134 -75.59 -18.49 15.23
N ASN A 135 -74.48 -19.02 15.75
CA ASN A 135 -73.19 -18.33 15.80
C ASN A 135 -72.26 -18.85 14.70
N THR A 136 -71.80 -17.98 13.80
CA THR A 136 -70.85 -18.34 12.73
C THR A 136 -69.45 -17.81 13.07
N VAL A 137 -68.44 -18.68 13.02
CA VAL A 137 -67.04 -18.33 13.33
C VAL A 137 -66.34 -17.72 12.11
N ILE A 138 -65.79 -16.53 12.29
CA ILE A 138 -64.95 -15.81 11.32
C ILE A 138 -63.48 -16.00 11.72
N LYS A 139 -62.73 -16.68 10.85
CA LYS A 139 -61.29 -16.90 11.04
C LYS A 139 -60.50 -15.64 10.72
N ARG A 140 -59.57 -15.25 11.60
CA ARG A 140 -58.65 -14.12 11.35
C ARG A 140 -57.23 -14.63 11.10
N SER A 141 -56.58 -14.10 10.06
CA SER A 141 -55.15 -14.37 9.82
C SER A 141 -54.28 -13.37 10.60
N ILE A 142 -53.21 -13.88 11.23
CA ILE A 142 -52.21 -13.05 11.90
C ILE A 142 -51.18 -12.63 10.83
N PRO A 143 -50.87 -11.33 10.67
CA PRO A 143 -49.82 -10.89 9.75
C PRO A 143 -48.46 -11.43 10.21
N ALA A 144 -47.70 -12.01 9.28
CA ALA A 144 -46.38 -12.57 9.56
C ALA A 144 -45.39 -11.46 9.93
N CYS A 145 -44.95 -11.42 11.19
CA CYS A 145 -43.78 -10.67 11.62
C CYS A 145 -42.54 -11.56 11.55
N ASP A 146 -41.39 -10.97 11.23
CA ASP A 146 -40.10 -11.67 11.23
C ASP A 146 -39.77 -12.11 12.67
N ILE A 147 -39.90 -13.41 12.92
CA ILE A 147 -39.77 -14.06 14.23
C ILE A 147 -38.37 -13.91 14.84
N ASP A 148 -37.37 -13.50 14.05
CA ASP A 148 -36.00 -13.29 14.52
C ASP A 148 -35.72 -11.85 15.00
N ALA A 149 -36.65 -10.90 14.78
CA ALA A 149 -36.51 -9.50 15.17
C ALA A 149 -37.01 -9.20 16.60
N ILE A 150 -36.90 -10.18 17.51
CA ILE A 150 -37.30 -9.98 18.91
C ILE A 150 -36.39 -8.91 19.54
N PRO A 151 -36.94 -7.78 20.02
CA PRO A 151 -36.14 -6.73 20.64
C PRO A 151 -35.54 -7.21 21.96
N ILE A 152 -34.22 -7.12 22.10
CA ILE A 152 -33.48 -7.51 23.31
C ILE A 152 -33.02 -6.24 24.03
N PRO A 153 -33.39 -6.01 25.30
CA PRO A 153 -32.98 -4.80 26.01
C PRO A 153 -31.46 -4.82 26.29
N THR A 154 -30.80 -3.65 26.24
CA THR A 154 -29.37 -3.53 26.59
C THR A 154 -29.06 -3.88 28.03
N SER A 155 -30.05 -3.84 28.93
CA SER A 155 -29.91 -4.36 30.30
C SER A 155 -29.55 -5.85 30.33
N ALA A 156 -29.88 -6.62 29.29
CA ALA A 156 -29.47 -8.01 29.15
C ALA A 156 -27.99 -8.20 28.77
N SER A 157 -27.24 -7.11 28.56
CA SER A 157 -25.81 -7.10 28.23
C SER A 157 -24.88 -6.75 29.41
N ASP A 158 -25.41 -6.50 30.61
CA ASP A 158 -24.65 -6.06 31.81
C ASP A 158 -23.74 -4.82 31.59
N VAL A 159 -24.06 -3.97 30.61
CA VAL A 159 -23.35 -2.72 30.35
C VAL A 159 -24.13 -1.55 30.96
N PRO A 160 -23.56 -0.78 31.91
CA PRO A 160 -24.20 0.39 32.50
C PRO A 160 -24.56 1.44 31.44
N GLY A 161 -25.80 1.94 31.47
CA GLY A 161 -26.28 2.97 30.55
C GLY A 161 -27.80 2.98 30.40
N PRO A 162 -28.36 3.93 29.64
CA PRO A 162 -29.79 3.97 29.34
C PRO A 162 -30.21 2.68 28.61
N VAL A 163 -31.35 2.11 29.04
CA VAL A 163 -31.90 0.89 28.46
C VAL A 163 -32.49 1.20 27.10
N ILE A 164 -31.90 0.64 26.04
CA ILE A 164 -32.40 0.70 24.66
C ILE A 164 -32.67 -0.72 24.17
N HIS A 165 -33.60 -0.88 23.22
CA HIS A 165 -33.92 -2.18 22.64
C HIS A 165 -33.06 -2.42 21.39
N LEU A 166 -32.31 -3.52 21.39
CA LEU A 166 -31.50 -3.97 20.27
C LEU A 166 -32.34 -4.87 19.38
N ILE A 167 -32.28 -4.66 18.07
CA ILE A 167 -32.98 -5.48 17.08
C ILE A 167 -31.93 -6.24 16.26
N LYS A 168 -32.13 -7.54 16.11
CA LYS A 168 -31.33 -8.38 15.22
C LYS A 168 -31.88 -8.24 13.80
N ASP A 169 -31.28 -7.33 13.02
CA ASP A 169 -31.64 -7.16 11.62
C ASP A 169 -30.70 -7.97 10.72
N ASN A 170 -31.17 -9.11 10.23
CA ASN A 170 -30.38 -10.02 9.38
C ASN A 170 -30.00 -9.41 8.02
N THR A 171 -30.59 -8.28 7.61
CA THR A 171 -30.20 -7.57 6.39
C THR A 171 -28.90 -6.77 6.54
N ILE A 172 -28.49 -6.50 7.78
CA ILE A 172 -27.21 -5.85 8.08
C ILE A 172 -26.11 -6.93 8.13
N PRO A 173 -25.06 -6.81 7.29
CA PRO A 173 -23.99 -7.79 7.25
C PRO A 173 -23.19 -7.78 8.55
N LEU A 174 -22.83 -8.97 9.01
CA LEU A 174 -22.04 -9.16 10.21
C LEU A 174 -20.54 -9.01 9.86
N TYR A 175 -19.98 -7.83 10.15
CA TYR A 175 -18.57 -7.55 9.90
C TYR A 175 -17.68 -7.92 11.11
N ASN A 176 -16.45 -8.39 10.83
CA ASN A 176 -15.46 -8.79 11.85
C ASN A 176 -15.90 -9.90 12.84
N TYR A 177 -16.86 -10.74 12.46
CA TYR A 177 -17.31 -11.88 13.29
C TYR A 177 -17.00 -13.24 12.63
N ALA A 178 -15.83 -13.35 12.00
CA ALA A 178 -15.40 -14.63 11.47
C ALA A 178 -14.83 -15.47 12.63
N THR A 179 -15.53 -16.55 13.00
CA THR A 179 -14.93 -17.62 13.81
C THR A 179 -14.30 -18.63 12.86
N ARG A 180 -13.04 -19.03 13.12
CA ARG A 180 -12.27 -20.01 12.33
C ARG A 180 -11.78 -19.57 10.93
N THR A 181 -11.57 -18.28 10.67
CA THR A 181 -10.71 -17.89 9.55
C THR A 181 -9.26 -18.03 9.99
N ASN A 182 -8.52 -18.95 9.40
CA ASN A 182 -7.06 -18.95 9.49
C ASN A 182 -6.58 -17.56 9.06
N SER A 183 -5.94 -16.84 9.97
CA SER A 183 -5.29 -15.57 9.68
C SER A 183 -4.03 -15.88 8.85
N TYR A 184 -4.22 -16.14 7.56
CA TYR A 184 -3.10 -16.19 6.64
C TYR A 184 -2.50 -14.78 6.59
N GLY A 185 -1.24 -14.66 7.04
CA GLY A 185 -0.47 -13.45 6.80
C GLY A 185 -0.36 -13.22 5.29
N ILE A 186 -0.35 -11.96 4.87
CA ILE A 186 0.03 -11.63 3.49
C ILE A 186 1.46 -12.16 3.30
N GLN A 187 1.64 -13.20 2.48
CA GLN A 187 2.97 -13.59 2.05
C GLN A 187 3.53 -12.45 1.21
N ASN A 188 4.75 -12.01 1.53
CA ASN A 188 5.46 -11.12 0.64
C ASN A 188 5.73 -11.89 -0.66
N GLU A 189 5.59 -11.22 -1.80
CA GLU A 189 6.06 -11.80 -3.05
C GLU A 189 7.56 -12.08 -2.93
N GLU A 190 7.97 -13.31 -3.25
CA GLU A 190 9.39 -13.64 -3.33
C GLU A 190 10.01 -12.83 -4.46
N ASP A 191 11.10 -12.12 -4.17
CA ASP A 191 11.80 -11.34 -5.16
C ASP A 191 12.55 -12.27 -6.11
N ALA A 192 11.95 -12.54 -7.27
CA ALA A 192 12.48 -13.45 -8.28
C ALA A 192 13.70 -12.90 -9.06
N ARG A 193 14.23 -11.72 -8.69
CA ARG A 193 15.37 -11.12 -9.38
C ARG A 193 16.68 -11.69 -8.87
N ASP A 194 17.53 -12.14 -9.79
CA ASP A 194 18.89 -12.61 -9.48
C ASP A 194 19.79 -11.50 -8.95
N ILE A 195 19.61 -10.29 -9.49
CA ILE A 195 20.44 -9.12 -9.19
C ILE A 195 19.60 -7.88 -8.96
N LYS A 196 20.11 -6.98 -8.13
CA LYS A 196 19.59 -5.64 -7.90
C LYS A 196 20.71 -4.63 -8.03
N TYR A 197 20.40 -3.43 -8.48
CA TYR A 197 21.35 -2.33 -8.48
C TYR A 197 20.70 -1.05 -7.96
N SER A 198 21.52 -0.17 -7.38
CA SER A 198 21.11 1.13 -6.87
C SER A 198 22.05 2.20 -7.40
N THR A 199 21.48 3.19 -8.08
CA THR A 199 22.18 4.31 -8.72
C THR A 199 21.38 5.59 -8.51
N ILE A 200 22.04 6.74 -8.68
CA ILE A 200 21.41 8.06 -8.66
C ILE A 200 21.67 8.79 -9.98
N ASN A 201 20.86 9.78 -10.29
CA ASN A 201 20.99 10.57 -11.50
C ASN A 201 21.99 11.72 -11.32
N ASN A 202 22.62 12.15 -12.41
CA ASN A 202 23.51 13.32 -12.48
C ASN A 202 24.70 13.25 -11.49
N ILE A 203 25.41 12.13 -11.49
CA ILE A 203 26.59 11.90 -10.65
C ILE A 203 27.78 12.67 -11.23
N PHE A 204 28.29 13.67 -10.51
CA PHE A 204 29.46 14.42 -10.96
C PHE A 204 30.77 13.67 -10.64
N CYS A 205 31.43 13.18 -11.68
CA CYS A 205 32.75 12.57 -11.65
C CYS A 205 33.81 13.63 -11.99
N LYS A 206 34.45 14.17 -10.94
CA LYS A 206 35.50 15.17 -11.09
C LYS A 206 36.74 14.56 -11.77
N ASP A 207 37.43 15.36 -12.56
CA ASP A 207 38.67 14.97 -13.24
C ASP A 207 39.69 14.33 -12.27
N GLY A 208 40.15 13.13 -12.62
CA GLY A 208 41.15 12.37 -11.88
C GLY A 208 40.68 11.80 -10.54
N VAL A 209 39.42 12.00 -10.14
CA VAL A 209 38.89 11.52 -8.85
C VAL A 209 37.99 10.31 -9.06
N GLU A 210 38.12 9.31 -8.19
CA GLU A 210 37.26 8.14 -8.17
C GLU A 210 35.90 8.47 -7.54
N THR A 211 34.81 8.23 -8.30
CA THR A 211 33.45 8.54 -7.89
C THR A 211 32.57 7.29 -7.93
N ASN A 212 31.71 7.13 -6.91
CA ASN A 212 30.74 6.03 -6.84
C ASN A 212 29.65 6.20 -7.90
N LEU A 213 29.49 5.21 -8.78
CA LEU A 213 28.47 5.21 -9.82
C LEU A 213 27.20 4.48 -9.35
N PHE A 214 27.35 3.21 -8.99
CA PHE A 214 26.23 2.39 -8.51
C PHE A 214 26.71 1.28 -7.59
N SER A 215 25.76 0.68 -6.85
CA SER A 215 26.00 -0.54 -6.09
C SER A 215 25.25 -1.71 -6.72
N LEU A 216 25.91 -2.86 -6.85
CA LEU A 216 25.36 -4.10 -7.39
C LEU A 216 25.20 -5.10 -6.25
N TYR A 217 23.99 -5.60 -6.06
CA TYR A 217 23.65 -6.62 -5.08
C TYR A 217 23.25 -7.93 -5.76
N ILE A 218 23.93 -9.02 -5.39
CA ILE A 218 23.65 -10.37 -5.86
C ILE A 218 22.66 -11.03 -4.90
N VAL A 219 21.44 -11.24 -5.37
CA VAL A 219 20.33 -11.82 -4.60
C VAL A 219 20.38 -13.34 -4.71
N ASN A 220 20.49 -13.84 -5.94
CA ASN A 220 20.59 -15.25 -6.26
C ASN A 220 21.67 -15.45 -7.33
N ASN A 221 22.30 -16.61 -7.33
CA ASN A 221 23.42 -16.95 -8.19
C ASN A 221 23.08 -17.99 -9.26
N ASN A 222 21.87 -18.57 -9.24
CA ASN A 222 21.42 -19.60 -10.19
C ASN A 222 22.45 -20.73 -10.39
N ASP A 223 23.10 -21.16 -9.30
CA ASP A 223 24.16 -22.17 -9.30
C ASP A 223 25.44 -21.81 -10.09
N GLU A 224 25.58 -20.55 -10.53
CA GLU A 224 26.81 -20.02 -11.10
C GLU A 224 27.68 -19.37 -10.01
N TYR A 225 28.98 -19.69 -10.01
CA TYR A 225 29.94 -19.12 -9.07
C TYR A 225 30.40 -17.71 -9.48
N ALA A 226 30.29 -17.37 -10.75
CA ALA A 226 30.63 -16.06 -11.30
C ALA A 226 29.85 -15.79 -12.60
N ARG A 227 29.60 -14.51 -12.88
CA ARG A 227 28.89 -14.03 -14.07
C ARG A 227 29.57 -12.80 -14.65
N ILE A 228 29.38 -12.61 -15.96
CA ILE A 228 29.79 -11.39 -16.66
C ILE A 228 28.65 -10.37 -16.61
N PHE A 229 28.99 -9.16 -16.19
CA PHE A 229 28.09 -8.02 -16.16
C PHE A 229 28.49 -6.98 -17.20
N ASN A 230 27.50 -6.34 -17.79
CA ASN A 230 27.68 -5.20 -18.66
C ASN A 230 26.75 -4.09 -18.20
N PHE A 231 27.19 -2.84 -18.35
CA PHE A 231 26.31 -1.71 -18.11
C PHE A 231 26.55 -0.60 -19.11
N ASN A 232 25.51 0.19 -19.31
CA ASN A 232 25.60 1.44 -20.03
C ASN A 232 25.12 2.60 -19.15
N THR A 233 25.68 3.79 -19.41
CA THR A 233 25.25 5.00 -18.71
C THR A 233 25.43 6.23 -19.59
N PRO A 234 24.46 7.16 -19.61
CA PRO A 234 24.59 8.40 -20.35
C PRO A 234 25.60 9.32 -19.68
N LEU A 235 26.45 9.97 -20.49
CA LEU A 235 27.49 10.89 -20.03
C LEU A 235 27.25 12.32 -20.56
N SER A 236 27.54 13.31 -19.73
CA SER A 236 27.76 14.69 -20.16
C SER A 236 29.12 15.19 -19.72
N LEU A 237 29.81 15.96 -20.55
CA LEU A 237 30.96 16.75 -20.11
C LEU A 237 30.48 17.93 -19.27
N TYR A 238 31.22 18.26 -18.22
CA TYR A 238 30.93 19.38 -17.34
C TYR A 238 32.20 20.19 -17.06
N PHE A 239 32.04 21.51 -17.07
CA PHE A 239 33.10 22.43 -16.69
C PHE A 239 32.53 23.67 -16.02
N GLN A 240 33.35 24.28 -15.18
CA GLN A 240 33.00 25.46 -14.41
C GLN A 240 34.27 26.18 -13.95
N SER A 241 34.19 27.50 -13.85
CA SER A 241 35.15 28.26 -13.05
C SER A 241 34.57 29.58 -12.55
N ASP A 242 35.14 30.09 -11.47
CA ASP A 242 34.88 31.43 -10.96
C ASP A 242 35.86 32.43 -11.57
N VAL A 243 35.41 33.68 -11.76
CA VAL A 243 36.29 34.75 -12.22
C VAL A 243 37.09 35.31 -11.05
N SER A 244 38.39 35.52 -11.24
CA SER A 244 39.28 36.06 -10.23
C SER A 244 38.89 37.50 -9.84
N ASN A 245 38.79 37.76 -8.53
CA ASN A 245 38.38 39.06 -7.98
C ASN A 245 39.52 40.09 -7.90
N SER A 246 40.75 39.72 -8.28
CA SER A 246 41.96 40.55 -8.17
C SER A 246 42.02 41.71 -9.17
N LEU A 247 41.12 41.76 -10.15
CA LEU A 247 41.12 42.76 -11.23
C LEU A 247 39.92 43.70 -11.15
N SER A 248 40.19 45.01 -11.17
CA SER A 248 39.21 46.10 -10.97
C SER A 248 38.33 46.35 -12.20
N ALA A 249 38.83 46.13 -13.42
CA ALA A 249 38.08 46.07 -14.66
C ALA A 249 38.78 45.10 -15.64
N TYR A 250 38.01 44.34 -16.40
CA TYR A 250 38.56 43.42 -17.38
C TYR A 250 37.57 43.13 -18.52
N GLU A 251 38.12 42.91 -19.71
CA GLU A 251 37.44 42.24 -20.81
C GLU A 251 38.14 40.89 -21.02
N ILE A 252 37.47 39.81 -20.66
CA ILE A 252 37.97 38.45 -20.81
C ILE A 252 37.31 37.84 -22.03
N SER A 253 38.12 37.52 -23.04
CA SER A 253 37.67 36.79 -24.22
C SER A 253 38.65 35.65 -24.51
N PHE A 254 38.17 34.42 -24.38
CA PHE A 254 38.90 33.21 -24.75
C PHE A 254 38.05 32.42 -25.73
N GLN A 255 38.64 32.07 -26.86
CA GLN A 255 37.99 31.29 -27.92
C GLN A 255 38.66 29.93 -28.07
N ASN A 256 37.94 28.94 -28.58
CA ASN A 256 38.46 27.61 -28.89
C ASN A 256 39.05 26.87 -27.67
N ILE A 257 38.46 27.04 -26.49
CA ILE A 257 38.81 26.20 -25.34
C ILE A 257 38.27 24.80 -25.62
N SER A 258 39.08 23.77 -25.38
CA SER A 258 38.68 22.37 -25.54
C SER A 258 38.80 21.58 -24.24
N LEU A 259 37.81 20.73 -24.02
CA LEU A 259 37.77 19.75 -22.95
C LEU A 259 37.43 18.39 -23.55
N THR A 260 38.35 17.43 -23.45
CA THR A 260 38.19 16.08 -24.00
C THR A 260 38.23 15.06 -22.88
N LEU A 261 37.27 14.13 -22.87
CA LEU A 261 37.35 12.94 -22.01
C LEU A 261 38.39 11.98 -22.61
N SER A 262 39.53 11.84 -21.94
CA SER A 262 40.68 11.11 -22.46
C SER A 262 40.66 9.63 -22.11
N ASN A 263 40.30 9.31 -20.86
CA ASN A 263 40.25 7.93 -20.39
C ASN A 263 39.22 7.77 -19.26
N ILE A 264 38.64 6.58 -19.14
CA ILE A 264 37.82 6.15 -18.00
C ILE A 264 38.43 4.88 -17.44
N SER A 265 38.65 4.84 -16.13
CA SER A 265 39.01 3.61 -15.43
C SER A 265 37.87 3.14 -14.54
N LEU A 266 37.66 1.82 -14.54
CA LEU A 266 36.64 1.12 -13.75
C LEU A 266 37.31 0.49 -12.54
N ASN A 267 36.83 0.81 -11.34
CA ASN A 267 37.27 0.20 -10.10
C ASN A 267 36.07 -0.38 -9.36
N ILE A 268 36.17 -1.66 -8.98
CA ILE A 268 35.09 -2.37 -8.28
C ILE A 268 35.60 -2.72 -6.90
N TYR A 269 34.76 -2.50 -5.89
CA TYR A 269 35.07 -2.75 -4.49
C TYR A 269 34.11 -3.75 -3.88
N TYR A 270 34.66 -4.62 -3.03
CA TYR A 270 33.93 -5.49 -2.14
C TYR A 270 34.43 -5.23 -0.73
N ASN A 271 33.58 -4.72 0.16
CA ASN A 271 33.96 -4.30 1.53
C ASN A 271 35.16 -3.35 1.57
N ASP A 272 35.05 -2.24 0.81
CA ASP A 272 36.10 -1.22 0.63
C ASP A 272 37.46 -1.75 0.12
N SER A 273 37.55 -3.04 -0.19
CA SER A 273 38.73 -3.64 -0.80
C SER A 273 38.52 -3.71 -2.31
N LYS A 274 39.50 -3.20 -3.07
CA LYS A 274 39.45 -3.24 -4.53
C LYS A 274 39.52 -4.68 -5.01
N VAL A 275 38.55 -5.08 -5.83
CA VAL A 275 38.48 -6.40 -6.44
C VAL A 275 39.44 -6.47 -7.62
N LEU A 276 40.25 -7.53 -7.65
CA LEU A 276 41.08 -7.86 -8.81
C LEU A 276 40.20 -8.56 -9.85
N LEU A 277 39.93 -7.89 -10.96
CA LEU A 277 39.17 -8.47 -12.06
C LEU A 277 40.06 -9.45 -12.84
N PRO A 278 39.61 -10.69 -13.07
CA PRO A 278 40.40 -11.67 -13.80
C PRO A 278 40.49 -11.34 -15.30
N HIS A 279 39.50 -10.64 -15.85
CA HIS A 279 39.47 -10.16 -17.22
C HIS A 279 39.51 -8.63 -17.25
N ILE A 280 40.13 -8.07 -18.29
CA ILE A 280 40.14 -6.63 -18.53
C ILE A 280 38.76 -6.26 -19.13
N PRO A 281 38.01 -5.34 -18.48
CA PRO A 281 36.73 -4.88 -19.01
C PRO A 281 36.95 -4.04 -20.27
N SER A 282 36.02 -4.14 -21.22
CA SER A 282 36.04 -3.28 -22.41
C SER A 282 35.28 -1.99 -22.09
N ILE A 283 35.91 -0.84 -22.30
CA ILE A 283 35.33 0.48 -22.03
C ILE A 283 35.22 1.25 -23.35
N ASN A 284 33.99 1.44 -23.82
CA ASN A 284 33.70 2.13 -25.07
C ASN A 284 33.15 3.53 -24.75
N ILE A 285 34.02 4.54 -24.88
CA ILE A 285 33.68 5.96 -24.71
C ILE A 285 32.93 6.45 -25.96
N PRO A 286 31.90 7.32 -25.81
CA PRO A 286 31.23 7.93 -26.96
C PRO A 286 32.20 8.66 -27.90
N ILE A 287 31.95 8.63 -29.21
CA ILE A 287 32.80 9.29 -30.21
C ILE A 287 32.79 10.83 -30.02
N SER A 288 31.67 11.39 -29.58
CA SER A 288 31.50 12.81 -29.27
C SER A 288 32.10 13.21 -27.91
N ASN A 289 33.34 12.82 -27.61
CA ASN A 289 33.98 12.97 -26.29
C ASN A 289 34.66 14.34 -26.04
N THR A 290 34.50 15.32 -26.93
CA THR A 290 35.17 16.62 -26.84
C THR A 290 34.17 17.78 -26.89
N ALA A 291 34.23 18.68 -25.90
CA ALA A 291 33.52 19.95 -25.91
C ALA A 291 34.46 21.09 -26.32
N SER A 292 34.03 21.91 -27.28
CA SER A 292 34.67 23.17 -27.65
C SER A 292 33.76 24.32 -27.23
N TYR A 293 34.32 25.33 -26.57
CA TYR A 293 33.56 26.47 -26.07
C TYR A 293 34.37 27.75 -26.00
N ASP A 294 33.65 28.86 -25.99
CA ASP A 294 34.18 30.22 -25.89
C ASP A 294 33.64 30.89 -24.62
N ILE A 295 34.45 31.78 -24.05
CA ILE A 295 34.10 32.60 -22.89
C ILE A 295 34.27 34.07 -23.29
N SER A 296 33.25 34.89 -23.05
CA SER A 296 33.29 36.33 -23.26
C SER A 296 32.63 37.03 -22.08
N LEU A 297 33.43 37.57 -21.16
CA LEU A 297 32.98 38.22 -19.93
C LEU A 297 33.52 39.65 -19.89
N ASN A 298 32.66 40.61 -19.56
CA ASN A 298 33.06 42.01 -19.40
C ASN A 298 32.72 42.50 -17.99
N LYS A 299 33.71 43.08 -17.31
CA LYS A 299 33.56 43.78 -16.03
C LYS A 299 33.97 45.25 -16.22
N THR A 300 33.00 46.14 -16.13
CA THR A 300 33.19 47.58 -16.19
C THR A 300 33.49 48.15 -14.80
N ALA A 301 34.42 49.10 -14.69
CA ALA A 301 34.79 49.73 -13.41
C ALA A 301 33.57 50.43 -12.77
N GLY A 302 33.32 50.15 -11.47
CA GLY A 302 32.26 50.82 -10.69
C GLY A 302 30.92 50.09 -10.59
N ASN A 303 30.73 48.97 -11.30
CA ASN A 303 29.58 48.07 -11.13
C ASN A 303 30.01 46.76 -10.47
N SER A 304 29.15 46.21 -9.60
CA SER A 304 29.28 44.81 -9.16
C SER A 304 29.34 43.91 -10.41
N PRO A 305 30.25 42.92 -10.49
CA PRO A 305 30.39 42.12 -11.70
C PRO A 305 29.06 41.44 -12.03
N SER A 306 28.54 41.65 -13.24
CA SER A 306 27.33 40.96 -13.72
C SER A 306 27.53 39.44 -13.80
N TYR A 307 28.79 38.97 -13.84
CA TYR A 307 29.16 37.57 -13.99
C TYR A 307 30.31 37.22 -13.05
N THR A 308 30.06 36.32 -12.10
CA THR A 308 31.06 35.81 -11.14
C THR A 308 31.59 34.43 -11.50
N ARG A 309 30.93 33.74 -12.44
CA ARG A 309 31.18 32.35 -12.80
C ARG A 309 30.72 32.05 -14.21
N TYR A 310 31.40 31.14 -14.89
CA TYR A 310 30.87 30.47 -16.07
C TYR A 310 30.78 28.96 -15.83
N SER A 311 29.86 28.30 -16.52
CA SER A 311 29.72 26.85 -16.48
C SER A 311 29.03 26.33 -17.72
N GLY A 312 29.37 25.11 -18.12
CA GLY A 312 28.72 24.44 -19.22
C GLY A 312 28.60 22.94 -18.99
N GLN A 313 27.53 22.36 -19.52
CA GLN A 313 27.33 20.92 -19.59
C GLN A 313 26.95 20.53 -21.01
N LEU A 314 27.58 19.49 -21.56
CA LEU A 314 27.32 18.99 -22.91
C LEU A 314 27.09 17.49 -22.87
N TYR A 315 25.91 17.05 -23.32
CA TYR A 315 25.64 15.62 -23.49
C TYR A 315 26.51 15.01 -24.61
N ILE A 316 27.24 13.94 -24.28
CA ILE A 316 28.23 13.33 -25.19
C ILE A 316 27.87 11.92 -25.65
N GLY A 317 26.82 11.31 -25.11
CA GLY A 317 26.33 9.99 -25.52
C GLY A 317 26.38 8.95 -24.41
N MET A 318 26.34 7.67 -24.78
CA MET A 318 26.30 6.54 -23.86
C MET A 318 27.67 5.88 -23.71
N LEU A 319 28.15 5.79 -22.46
CA LEU A 319 29.26 4.93 -22.10
C LEU A 319 28.77 3.48 -22.07
N ASN A 320 29.53 2.58 -22.68
CA ASN A 320 29.28 1.13 -22.60
C ASN A 320 30.51 0.45 -21.98
N ILE A 321 30.30 -0.25 -20.86
CA ILE A 321 31.31 -1.04 -20.19
C ILE A 321 30.84 -2.49 -20.17
N SER A 322 31.66 -3.38 -20.72
CA SER A 322 31.35 -4.80 -20.86
C SER A 322 32.46 -5.69 -20.33
N ASN A 323 32.16 -6.99 -20.21
CA ASN A 323 33.10 -8.02 -19.76
C ASN A 323 33.55 -7.85 -18.29
N ILE A 324 32.65 -7.39 -17.41
CA ILE A 324 32.93 -7.28 -15.98
C ILE A 324 32.67 -8.64 -15.32
N TYR A 325 33.72 -9.43 -15.10
CA TYR A 325 33.60 -10.74 -14.47
C TYR A 325 33.63 -10.63 -12.94
N LEU A 326 32.54 -10.99 -12.27
CA LEU A 326 32.41 -10.93 -10.81
C LEU A 326 31.89 -12.25 -10.24
N PHE A 327 32.33 -12.59 -9.03
CA PHE A 327 31.77 -13.71 -8.27
C PHE A 327 30.34 -13.39 -7.82
N THR A 328 29.46 -14.36 -7.94
CA THR A 328 28.01 -14.18 -7.76
C THR A 328 27.49 -14.84 -6.49
N GLN A 329 28.31 -15.06 -5.46
CA GLN A 329 27.79 -15.68 -4.24
C GLN A 329 26.63 -14.85 -3.64
N PRO A 330 25.49 -15.48 -3.28
CA PRO A 330 24.35 -14.77 -2.73
C PRO A 330 24.72 -13.92 -1.52
N GLY A 331 24.21 -12.69 -1.48
CA GLY A 331 24.53 -11.75 -0.41
C GLY A 331 25.62 -10.74 -0.75
N TYR A 332 26.39 -10.96 -1.82
CA TYR A 332 27.49 -10.06 -2.19
C TYR A 332 26.97 -8.71 -2.70
N VAL A 333 27.52 -7.63 -2.14
CA VAL A 333 27.32 -6.27 -2.62
C VAL A 333 28.64 -5.68 -3.07
N TYR A 334 28.69 -5.29 -4.34
CA TYR A 334 29.81 -4.59 -4.96
C TYR A 334 29.51 -3.11 -5.09
N THR A 335 30.53 -2.27 -4.86
CA THR A 335 30.47 -0.84 -5.18
C THR A 335 31.28 -0.60 -6.44
N VAL A 336 30.62 -0.08 -7.48
CA VAL A 336 31.24 0.23 -8.76
C VAL A 336 31.56 1.72 -8.81
N LYS A 337 32.83 2.03 -9.05
CA LYS A 337 33.34 3.40 -9.13
C LYS A 337 34.02 3.64 -10.47
N LEU A 338 33.91 4.88 -10.95
CA LEU A 338 34.59 5.34 -12.15
C LEU A 338 35.56 6.46 -11.78
N GLN A 339 36.71 6.48 -12.44
CA GLN A 339 37.62 7.62 -12.44
C GLN A 339 37.78 8.07 -13.89
N CYS A 340 37.30 9.29 -14.16
CA CYS A 340 37.35 9.92 -15.47
C CYS A 340 38.54 10.89 -15.53
N ASN A 341 39.35 10.77 -16.57
CA ASN A 341 40.47 11.68 -16.82
C ASN A 341 40.12 12.60 -17.98
N MET A 342 40.34 13.89 -17.78
CA MET A 342 40.04 14.95 -18.73
C MET A 342 41.33 15.54 -19.28
N ASN A 343 41.34 15.84 -20.57
CA ASN A 343 42.37 16.65 -21.20
C ASN A 343 41.80 18.04 -21.47
N TYR A 344 42.49 19.05 -20.96
CA TYR A 344 42.09 20.44 -21.09
C TYR A 344 43.11 21.22 -21.93
N SER A 345 42.63 22.09 -22.82
CA SER A 345 43.46 22.99 -23.59
C SER A 345 42.77 24.34 -23.79
N ALA A 346 43.49 25.42 -23.51
CA ALA A 346 43.07 26.79 -23.79
C ALA A 346 44.18 27.60 -24.46
N PRO A 347 43.82 28.63 -25.25
CA PRO A 347 44.78 29.59 -25.78
C PRO A 347 45.49 30.30 -24.63
N ASN A 348 46.83 30.32 -24.65
CA ASN A 348 47.66 30.97 -23.65
C ASN A 348 47.29 30.59 -22.21
N ASN A 349 47.43 29.29 -21.88
CA ASN A 349 47.00 28.70 -20.60
C ASN A 349 47.44 29.51 -19.35
N ALA A 350 48.65 30.08 -19.36
CA ALA A 350 49.13 30.91 -18.25
C ALA A 350 48.25 32.15 -17.99
N ILE A 351 47.80 32.81 -19.06
CA ILE A 351 46.90 33.96 -19.00
C ILE A 351 45.52 33.48 -18.54
N TYR A 352 45.02 32.39 -19.12
CA TYR A 352 43.73 31.81 -18.73
C TYR A 352 43.65 31.52 -17.22
N THR A 353 44.66 30.86 -16.65
CA THR A 353 44.70 30.53 -15.22
C THR A 353 44.88 31.75 -14.30
N SER A 354 45.29 32.90 -14.85
CA SER A 354 45.35 34.15 -14.08
C SER A 354 43.98 34.82 -13.93
N TYR A 355 43.07 34.60 -14.89
CA TYR A 355 41.72 35.17 -14.89
C TYR A 355 40.70 34.31 -14.16
N PHE A 356 40.91 33.00 -14.10
CA PHE A 356 39.95 32.05 -13.56
C PHE A 356 40.48 31.29 -12.35
N THR A 357 39.62 31.09 -11.36
CA THR A 357 39.91 30.36 -10.12
C THR A 357 38.85 29.28 -9.89
N ASN A 358 39.16 28.29 -9.05
CA ASN A 358 38.29 27.13 -8.80
C ASN A 358 37.87 26.41 -10.10
N ILE A 359 38.81 26.25 -11.04
CA ILE A 359 38.56 25.52 -12.29
C ILE A 359 38.20 24.08 -11.94
N GLN A 360 37.00 23.67 -12.33
CA GLN A 360 36.47 22.33 -12.15
C GLN A 360 36.04 21.78 -13.50
N SER A 361 36.49 20.58 -13.81
CA SER A 361 36.10 19.83 -15.00
C SER A 361 35.82 18.38 -14.60
N GLY A 362 35.03 17.71 -15.43
CA GLY A 362 34.69 16.32 -15.22
C GLY A 362 33.57 15.85 -16.12
N VAL A 363 32.96 14.74 -15.73
CA VAL A 363 31.84 14.11 -16.43
C VAL A 363 30.67 13.97 -15.47
N VAL A 364 29.48 14.32 -15.91
CA VAL A 364 28.23 13.98 -15.23
C VAL A 364 27.76 12.63 -15.77
N CYS A 365 27.91 11.59 -14.96
CA CYS A 365 27.43 10.24 -15.24
C CYS A 365 25.94 10.10 -14.91
N ASN A 366 25.27 9.18 -15.59
CA ASN A 366 23.84 8.98 -15.51
C ASN A 366 23.05 10.30 -15.66
N THR A 367 23.46 11.11 -16.64
CA THR A 367 22.84 12.40 -16.93
C THR A 367 21.41 12.22 -17.43
N THR A 368 20.49 13.04 -16.93
CA THR A 368 19.12 13.12 -17.45
C THR A 368 18.99 14.13 -18.59
N SER A 369 19.91 15.10 -18.64
CA SER A 369 19.92 16.15 -19.67
C SER A 369 20.57 15.63 -20.94
N ILE A 370 19.87 15.83 -22.07
CA ILE A 370 20.36 15.51 -23.43
C ILE A 370 20.75 16.77 -24.22
N SER A 371 20.50 17.95 -23.66
CA SER A 371 20.85 19.24 -24.26
C SER A 371 22.19 19.75 -23.74
N LYS A 372 22.71 20.78 -24.39
CA LYS A 372 23.77 21.61 -23.82
C LYS A 372 23.18 22.67 -22.89
N THR A 373 23.85 22.94 -21.78
CA THR A 373 23.53 24.05 -20.88
C THR A 373 24.73 24.98 -20.82
N GLU A 374 24.45 26.27 -20.85
CA GLU A 374 25.44 27.33 -21.01
C GLU A 374 25.14 28.42 -19.99
N THR A 375 26.14 28.81 -19.22
CA THR A 375 26.05 29.94 -18.29
C THR A 375 27.29 30.77 -18.46
N ASN A 376 27.14 31.96 -19.04
CA ASN A 376 28.23 32.91 -19.30
C ASN A 376 29.39 32.32 -20.14
N CYS A 377 29.07 31.34 -20.98
CA CYS A 377 29.94 30.74 -21.98
C CYS A 377 29.10 30.32 -23.20
N LYS A 378 29.74 30.03 -24.33
CA LYS A 378 29.09 29.50 -25.53
C LYS A 378 29.75 28.19 -25.92
N ILE A 379 29.02 27.09 -25.89
CA ILE A 379 29.48 25.78 -26.34
C ILE A 379 29.24 25.68 -27.85
N ASN A 380 30.33 25.56 -28.60
CA ASN A 380 30.30 25.46 -30.06
C ASN A 380 30.01 24.04 -30.54
N THR A 381 30.32 23.03 -29.73
CA THR A 381 30.03 21.63 -30.04
C THR A 381 28.54 21.33 -29.89
N ASN A 382 27.97 20.60 -30.86
CA ASN A 382 26.60 20.10 -30.76
C ASN A 382 26.52 18.89 -29.80
N PRO A 383 25.43 18.75 -29.04
CA PRO A 383 25.20 17.57 -28.21
C PRO A 383 25.12 16.30 -29.08
N SER A 384 25.46 15.16 -28.47
CA SER A 384 25.37 13.87 -29.14
C SER A 384 23.94 13.55 -29.60
N ILE A 385 23.81 12.99 -30.80
CA ILE A 385 22.54 12.49 -31.34
C ILE A 385 22.13 11.13 -30.76
N GLN A 386 23.03 10.47 -30.01
CA GLN A 386 22.77 9.15 -29.45
C GLN A 386 21.67 9.23 -28.40
N GLN A 387 20.62 8.40 -28.54
CA GLN A 387 19.52 8.37 -27.59
C GLN A 387 19.99 8.05 -26.16
N ASN A 388 19.53 8.84 -25.20
CA ASN A 388 19.72 8.58 -23.78
C ASN A 388 18.71 7.53 -23.32
N THR A 389 19.18 6.32 -23.03
CA THR A 389 18.35 5.21 -22.53
C THR A 389 18.37 5.08 -21.01
N GLY A 390 19.01 6.02 -20.30
CA GLY A 390 19.29 5.93 -18.88
C GLY A 390 20.34 4.86 -18.54
N PHE A 391 20.60 4.68 -17.25
CA PHE A 391 21.45 3.60 -16.77
C PHE A 391 20.77 2.24 -16.96
N SER A 392 21.48 1.26 -17.50
CA SER A 392 21.03 -0.13 -17.53
C SER A 392 22.18 -1.11 -17.28
N LEU A 393 21.87 -2.21 -16.60
CA LEU A 393 22.77 -3.31 -16.26
C LEU A 393 22.19 -4.60 -16.87
N TYR A 394 22.98 -5.38 -17.61
CA TYR A 394 22.54 -6.59 -18.30
C TYR A 394 23.62 -7.67 -18.45
#